data_AF-A0A4Q0I1U5-F1
#
_entry.id   AF-A0A4Q0I1U5-F1
#
_cell.length_a   1.000
_cell.length_b   1.000
_cell.length_c   1.000
_cell.angle_alpha   90.00
_cell.angle_beta   90.00
_cell.angle_gamma   90.00
#
_symmetry.space_group_name_H-M   'P 1'
#
loop_
_entity.id
_entity.type
_entity.pdbx_description
1 polymer ?
#
loop_
_entity_poly.entity_id
_entity_poly.type
_entity_poly.pdbx_seq_one_letter_code
_entity_poly.pdbx_strand_id
1 'polypeptide(L)'
;MVHVYTGDTMIETTEEHPFWVEEKGWVLAGELNEGDVLRLKSGENVKVTKLERVDLKEPVKVYNFEVQDWHTYYVSDINVLVHNKAARYNTPTPVNPKRVDTNYLKKNGIDPHSLKYDTLGDGADISKYNIYVDKNGELWILKNGSKEFIPTYESIGR
;
A
#
# COMPACT_ATOMS: atom_id res chain seq x y z
N MET A 1 14.15 -7.45 -12.30
CA MET A 1 13.84 -7.72 -10.87
C MET A 1 14.66 -6.75 -10.02
N VAL A 2 14.20 -6.35 -8.84
CA VAL A 2 14.91 -5.37 -7.99
C VAL A 2 15.16 -5.93 -6.60
N HIS A 3 16.39 -5.78 -6.11
CA HIS A 3 16.75 -5.95 -4.72
C HIS A 3 16.92 -4.57 -4.09
N VAL A 4 16.07 -4.27 -3.12
CA VAL A 4 16.08 -3.01 -2.37
C VAL A 4 16.74 -3.30 -1.02
N TYR A 5 17.87 -2.66 -0.75
CA TYR A 5 18.57 -2.80 0.52
C TYR A 5 18.26 -1.62 1.42
N THR A 6 17.84 -1.89 2.63
CA THR A 6 17.52 -0.90 3.66
C THR A 6 18.31 -1.23 4.92
N GLY A 7 19.54 -0.70 5.00
CA GLY A 7 20.50 -1.10 6.04
C GLY A 7 20.92 -2.55 5.85
N ASP A 8 20.66 -3.40 6.85
CA ASP A 8 21.01 -4.83 6.84
C ASP A 8 19.92 -5.72 6.22
N THR A 9 18.78 -5.14 5.81
CA THR A 9 17.65 -5.89 5.23
C THR A 9 17.65 -5.77 3.71
N MET A 10 17.47 -6.90 3.02
CA MET A 10 17.28 -6.96 1.57
C MET A 10 15.84 -7.36 1.27
N ILE A 11 15.18 -6.58 0.42
CA ILE A 11 13.82 -6.80 -0.06
C ILE A 11 13.91 -7.16 -1.54
N GLU A 12 13.55 -8.39 -1.89
CA GLU A 12 13.47 -8.86 -3.26
C GLU A 12 12.06 -8.63 -3.81
N THR A 13 11.96 -7.94 -4.96
CA THR A 13 10.68 -7.54 -5.53
C THR A 13 10.74 -7.38 -7.05
N THR A 14 9.59 -7.31 -7.74
CA THR A 14 9.56 -6.98 -9.16
C THR A 14 9.56 -5.47 -9.36
N GLU A 15 10.02 -5.00 -10.52
CA GLU A 15 10.15 -3.57 -10.83
C GLU A 15 8.82 -2.81 -10.74
N GLU A 16 7.70 -3.50 -10.93
CA GLU A 16 6.36 -2.92 -10.94
C GLU A 16 5.72 -2.84 -9.55
N HIS A 17 6.36 -3.35 -8.49
CA HIS A 17 5.79 -3.26 -7.14
C HIS A 17 5.91 -1.82 -6.60
N PRO A 18 4.81 -1.19 -6.18
CA PRO A 18 4.86 0.16 -5.64
C PRO A 18 5.32 0.15 -4.17
N PHE A 19 6.20 1.09 -3.83
CA PHE A 19 6.66 1.41 -2.48
C PHE A 19 6.18 2.81 -2.09
N TRP A 20 5.75 2.99 -0.85
CA TRP A 20 5.44 4.32 -0.34
C TRP A 20 6.72 5.04 0.07
N VAL A 21 7.08 6.09 -0.66
CA VAL A 21 8.23 6.94 -0.38
C VAL A 21 7.74 8.21 0.31
N GLU A 22 8.29 8.52 1.47
CA GLU A 22 8.00 9.74 2.21
C GLU A 22 8.31 10.95 1.31
N GLU A 23 7.41 11.93 1.29
CA GLU A 23 7.42 13.12 0.42
C GLU A 23 7.13 12.90 -1.09
N LYS A 24 7.16 11.67 -1.59
CA LYS A 24 6.89 11.35 -3.01
C LYS A 24 5.62 10.54 -3.27
N GLY A 25 5.10 9.81 -2.28
CA GLY A 25 3.95 8.92 -2.44
C GLY A 25 4.35 7.57 -3.03
N TRP A 26 3.47 6.95 -3.82
CA TRP A 26 3.74 5.65 -4.44
C TRP A 26 4.78 5.75 -5.57
N VAL A 27 5.91 5.06 -5.40
CA VAL A 27 6.99 4.95 -6.39
C VAL A 27 7.22 3.49 -6.72
N LEU A 28 7.35 3.14 -7.99
CA LEU A 28 7.63 1.76 -8.39
C LEU A 28 9.02 1.33 -7.93
N ALA A 29 9.21 0.05 -7.60
CA ALA A 29 10.51 -0.48 -7.18
C ALA A 29 11.61 -0.22 -8.23
N GLY A 30 11.23 -0.29 -9.52
CA GLY A 30 12.11 0.04 -10.64
C GLY A 30 12.40 1.54 -10.80
N GLU A 31 11.75 2.42 -10.03
CA GLU A 31 11.95 3.87 -10.03
C GLU A 31 12.51 4.41 -8.71
N LEU A 32 12.71 3.54 -7.72
CA LEU A 32 13.37 3.88 -6.47
C LEU A 32 14.81 4.33 -6.73
N ASN A 33 15.27 5.22 -5.86
CA ASN A 33 16.65 5.69 -5.82
C ASN A 33 17.25 5.46 -4.44
N GLU A 34 18.58 5.28 -4.42
CA GLU A 34 19.32 5.26 -3.17
C GLU A 34 19.10 6.59 -2.43
N GLY A 35 18.80 6.50 -1.14
CA GLY A 35 18.45 7.64 -0.31
C GLY A 35 16.94 7.90 -0.19
N ASP A 36 16.09 7.26 -1.00
CA ASP A 36 14.63 7.34 -0.81
C ASP A 36 14.24 6.79 0.56
N VAL A 37 13.29 7.44 1.22
CA VAL A 37 12.81 7.05 2.55
C VAL A 37 11.51 6.29 2.38
N LEU A 38 11.55 4.98 2.57
CA LEU A 38 10.39 4.11 2.49
C LEU A 38 9.65 4.09 3.83
N ARG A 39 8.32 4.02 3.77
CA ARG A 39 7.50 3.80 4.95
C ARG A 39 7.17 2.33 5.11
N LEU A 40 7.57 1.76 6.25
CA LEU A 40 7.24 0.40 6.65
C LEU A 40 5.80 0.35 7.18
N LYS A 41 5.18 -0.84 7.14
CA LYS A 41 3.85 -1.06 7.73
C LYS A 41 3.81 -0.76 9.23
N SER A 42 4.91 -0.97 9.93
CA SER A 42 5.07 -0.61 11.35
C SER A 42 4.90 0.89 11.61
N GLY A 43 4.84 1.72 10.56
CA GLY A 43 4.84 3.17 10.66
C GLY A 43 6.24 3.78 10.77
N GLU A 44 7.29 2.95 10.76
CA GLU A 44 8.67 3.38 10.77
C GLU A 44 9.16 3.75 9.37
N ASN A 45 10.15 4.64 9.32
CA ASN A 45 10.77 5.07 8.08
C ASN A 45 12.12 4.39 7.94
N VAL A 46 12.39 3.83 6.76
CA VAL A 46 13.66 3.20 6.45
C VAL A 46 14.24 3.79 5.17
N LYS A 47 15.53 4.10 5.18
CA LYS A 47 16.22 4.65 4.01
C LYS A 47 16.71 3.52 3.11
N VAL A 48 16.47 3.65 1.80
CA VAL A 48 17.11 2.82 0.78
C VAL A 48 18.60 3.12 0.78
N THR A 49 19.40 2.14 1.14
CA THR A 49 20.86 2.22 1.18
C THR A 49 21.51 1.76 -0.12
N LYS A 50 20.88 0.82 -0.84
CA LYS A 50 21.38 0.29 -2.10
C LYS A 50 20.24 -0.27 -2.93
N LEU A 51 20.36 -0.20 -4.25
CA LEU A 51 19.47 -0.86 -5.19
C LEU A 51 20.27 -1.73 -6.16
N GLU A 52 19.87 -2.98 -6.33
CA GLU A 52 20.42 -3.85 -7.38
C GLU A 52 19.32 -4.28 -8.33
N ARG A 53 19.53 -4.02 -9.62
CA ARG A 53 18.66 -4.49 -10.69
C ARG A 53 19.23 -5.78 -11.22
N VAL A 54 18.45 -6.85 -11.12
CA VAL A 54 18.82 -8.16 -11.66
C VAL A 54 18.05 -8.37 -12.96
N ASP A 55 18.78 -8.29 -14.06
CA ASP A 55 18.33 -8.74 -15.38
C ASP A 55 18.43 -10.27 -15.44
N LEU A 56 17.32 -10.94 -15.20
CA LEU A 56 17.24 -12.39 -15.32
C LEU A 56 17.29 -12.77 -16.81
N LYS A 57 18.46 -13.26 -17.27
CA LYS A 57 18.64 -13.80 -18.64
C LYS A 57 17.91 -15.12 -18.88
N GLU A 58 17.44 -15.79 -17.83
CA GLU A 58 16.65 -17.02 -17.88
C GLU A 58 15.53 -16.95 -16.83
N PRO A 59 14.34 -17.53 -17.09
CA PRO A 59 13.23 -17.51 -16.13
C PRO A 59 13.60 -18.33 -14.89
N VAL A 60 13.91 -17.63 -13.79
CA VAL A 60 14.16 -18.25 -12.48
C VAL A 60 12.82 -18.59 -11.83
N LYS A 61 12.66 -19.85 -11.39
CA LYS A 61 11.52 -20.27 -10.57
C LYS A 61 11.57 -19.57 -9.22
N VAL A 62 10.67 -18.61 -9.02
CA VAL A 62 10.37 -18.04 -7.71
C VAL A 62 9.20 -18.80 -7.09
N TYR A 63 9.37 -19.27 -5.84
CA TYR A 63 8.31 -19.93 -5.10
C TYR A 63 7.44 -18.86 -4.42
N ASN A 64 6.34 -18.48 -5.06
CA ASN A 64 5.27 -17.73 -4.41
C ASN A 64 4.34 -18.75 -3.73
N PHE A 65 4.29 -18.76 -2.40
CA PHE A 65 3.18 -19.40 -1.70
C PHE A 65 1.97 -18.47 -1.77
N GLU A 66 0.97 -18.88 -2.52
CA GLU A 66 -0.33 -18.23 -2.63
C GLU A 66 -1.24 -18.82 -1.53
N VAL A 67 -1.68 -17.98 -0.58
CA VAL A 67 -2.80 -18.34 0.30
C VAL A 67 -4.07 -17.84 -0.40
N GLN A 68 -5.00 -18.75 -0.65
CA GLN A 68 -6.31 -18.44 -1.20
C GLN A 68 -7.09 -17.56 -0.20
N ASP A 69 -7.73 -16.52 -0.73
CA ASP A 69 -8.85 -15.73 -0.18
C ASP A 69 -8.59 -14.31 0.39
N TRP A 70 -7.36 -13.79 0.47
CA TRP A 70 -7.14 -12.42 0.97
C TRP A 70 -6.12 -11.64 0.10
N HIS A 71 -6.50 -10.45 -0.39
CA HIS A 71 -5.76 -9.69 -1.42
C HIS A 71 -4.70 -8.71 -0.87
N THR A 72 -4.16 -8.96 0.33
CA THR A 72 -3.13 -8.11 0.96
C THR A 72 -2.14 -9.00 1.69
N TYR A 73 -0.85 -8.96 1.31
CA TYR A 73 0.19 -9.72 2.01
C TYR A 73 1.33 -8.83 2.51
N TYR A 74 1.84 -9.20 3.68
CA TYR A 74 3.04 -8.67 4.29
C TYR A 74 4.20 -9.59 3.94
N VAL A 75 5.34 -9.03 3.50
CA VAL A 75 6.54 -9.81 3.20
C VAL A 75 7.70 -9.36 4.11
N SER A 76 8.54 -10.32 4.53
CA SER A 76 9.70 -10.23 5.44
C SER A 76 9.41 -10.22 6.95
N ASP A 77 10.43 -10.50 7.77
CA ASP A 77 10.42 -10.45 9.24
C ASP A 77 10.02 -9.08 9.82
N ILE A 78 9.98 -8.03 8.98
CA ILE A 78 9.58 -6.66 9.35
C ILE A 78 8.21 -6.24 8.79
N ASN A 79 7.45 -7.17 8.19
CA ASN A 79 6.08 -6.97 7.72
C ASN A 79 5.89 -5.80 6.75
N VAL A 80 6.56 -5.76 5.59
CA VAL A 80 6.32 -4.70 4.60
C VAL A 80 5.02 -4.96 3.83
N LEU A 81 4.15 -3.94 3.73
CA LEU A 81 2.93 -3.97 2.91
C LEU A 81 3.30 -3.90 1.42
N VAL A 82 3.01 -4.94 0.65
CA VAL A 82 3.22 -4.95 -0.80
C VAL A 82 1.98 -5.44 -1.54
N HIS A 83 1.66 -4.80 -2.67
CA HIS A 83 0.54 -5.19 -3.53
C HIS A 83 1.08 -5.91 -4.78
N ASN A 84 0.76 -7.19 -4.91
CA ASN A 84 1.06 -7.96 -6.11
C ASN A 84 -0.11 -7.87 -7.09
N LYS A 85 -0.07 -6.91 -8.03
CA LYS A 85 -0.45 -7.19 -9.42
C LYS A 85 0.01 -6.10 -10.38
N ALA A 86 0.87 -6.52 -11.29
CA ALA A 86 1.21 -5.85 -12.54
C ALA A 86 -0.03 -5.40 -13.33
N ALA A 87 -0.02 -4.15 -13.80
CA ALA A 87 -0.48 -3.67 -15.11
C ALA A 87 -1.11 -2.25 -15.05
N ARG A 88 -0.36 -1.29 -15.61
CA ARG A 88 -0.83 -0.02 -16.21
C ARG A 88 -1.20 1.12 -15.24
N TYR A 89 -0.72 2.31 -15.57
CA TYR A 89 -1.08 3.62 -14.99
C TYR A 89 -2.60 3.83 -14.90
N ASN A 90 -3.19 3.33 -13.82
CA ASN A 90 -4.53 3.66 -13.41
C ASN A 90 -4.48 3.68 -11.89
N THR A 91 -3.98 4.78 -11.32
CA THR A 91 -4.19 5.03 -9.89
C THR A 91 -5.69 4.87 -9.65
N PRO A 92 -6.10 3.92 -8.78
CA PRO A 92 -7.50 3.76 -8.46
C PRO A 92 -8.03 5.12 -8.04
N THR A 93 -9.01 5.64 -8.77
CA THR A 93 -9.67 6.91 -8.42
C THR A 93 -11.11 6.59 -8.06
N PRO A 94 -11.59 7.05 -6.90
CA PRO A 94 -12.96 6.78 -6.51
C PRO A 94 -13.92 7.44 -7.48
N VAL A 95 -14.95 6.71 -7.87
CA VAL A 95 -15.98 7.28 -8.73
C VAL A 95 -17.10 7.87 -7.87
N ASN A 96 -17.22 9.20 -7.86
CA ASN A 96 -18.20 9.95 -7.07
C ASN A 96 -18.13 9.63 -5.56
N PRO A 97 -16.96 9.83 -4.92
CA PRO A 97 -16.75 9.52 -3.50
C PRO A 97 -17.67 10.35 -2.61
N LYS A 98 -18.32 9.70 -1.65
CA LYS A 98 -19.11 10.34 -0.60
C LYS A 98 -18.49 10.06 0.75
N ARG A 99 -18.28 11.10 1.54
CA ARG A 99 -17.82 10.95 2.92
C ARG A 99 -18.87 10.16 3.69
N VAL A 100 -18.42 9.15 4.43
CA VAL A 100 -19.26 8.34 5.29
C VAL A 100 -18.91 8.58 6.75
N ASP A 101 -19.91 8.44 7.62
CA ASP A 101 -19.73 8.54 9.06
C ASP A 101 -19.49 7.17 9.71
N THR A 102 -19.11 7.21 10.98
CA THR A 102 -18.86 6.02 11.80
C THR A 102 -20.08 5.10 11.92
N ASN A 103 -21.30 5.66 11.94
CA ASN A 103 -22.51 4.85 12.12
C ASN A 103 -22.80 4.04 10.85
N TYR A 104 -22.63 4.64 9.68
CA TYR A 104 -22.75 3.95 8.39
C TYR A 104 -21.76 2.80 8.28
N LEU A 105 -20.49 3.03 8.64
CA LEU A 105 -19.44 2.00 8.58
C LEU A 105 -19.73 0.84 9.53
N LYS A 106 -20.04 1.14 10.80
CA LYS A 106 -20.34 0.11 11.81
C LYS A 106 -21.57 -0.71 11.47
N LYS A 107 -22.61 -0.09 10.89
CA LYS A 107 -23.79 -0.81 10.39
C LYS A 107 -23.45 -1.84 9.32
N ASN A 108 -22.40 -1.59 8.55
CA ASN A 108 -21.88 -2.49 7.53
C ASN A 108 -20.73 -3.38 8.02
N GLY A 109 -20.53 -3.48 9.34
CA GLY A 109 -19.49 -4.35 9.93
C GLY A 109 -18.06 -3.79 9.81
N ILE A 110 -17.90 -2.54 9.37
CA ILE A 110 -16.60 -1.90 9.23
C ILE A 110 -16.30 -1.06 10.47
N ASP A 111 -15.20 -1.35 11.16
CA ASP A 111 -14.68 -0.45 12.19
C ASP A 111 -13.80 0.65 11.55
N PRO A 112 -14.14 1.94 11.72
CA PRO A 112 -13.41 3.02 11.07
C PRO A 112 -11.99 3.24 11.61
N HIS A 113 -11.68 2.83 12.83
CA HIS A 113 -10.33 2.94 13.37
C HIS A 113 -9.47 1.82 12.83
N SER A 114 -9.94 0.57 12.90
CA SER A 114 -9.26 -0.58 12.30
C SER A 114 -8.98 -0.35 10.83
N LEU A 115 -9.99 0.03 10.04
CA LEU A 115 -9.80 0.32 8.61
C LEU A 115 -8.69 1.35 8.34
N LYS A 116 -8.65 2.42 9.15
CA LYS A 116 -7.64 3.46 9.00
C LYS A 116 -6.26 2.99 9.40
N TYR A 117 -6.12 2.23 10.47
CA TYR A 117 -4.82 1.68 10.88
C TYR A 117 -4.33 0.62 9.91
N ASP A 118 -5.20 -0.26 9.44
CA ASP A 118 -4.86 -1.27 8.43
C ASP A 118 -4.41 -0.63 7.12
N THR A 119 -5.00 0.52 6.75
CA THR A 119 -4.63 1.25 5.52
C THR A 119 -3.43 2.19 5.70
N LEU A 120 -3.27 2.84 6.86
CA LEU A 120 -2.28 3.93 7.08
C LEU A 120 -1.08 3.51 7.96
N GLY A 121 -1.16 2.36 8.62
CA GLY A 121 -0.23 1.86 9.64
C GLY A 121 -0.59 2.29 11.07
N ASP A 122 -0.21 1.48 12.06
CA ASP A 122 -0.58 1.61 13.48
C ASP A 122 -0.14 2.95 14.13
N GLY A 123 0.90 3.60 13.59
CA GLY A 123 1.38 4.91 14.04
C GLY A 123 0.70 6.13 13.40
N ALA A 124 -0.30 5.93 12.53
CA ALA A 124 -0.91 7.03 11.79
C ALA A 124 -1.80 7.92 12.67
N ASP A 125 -1.72 9.23 12.47
CA ASP A 125 -2.67 10.18 13.05
C ASP A 125 -4.01 10.13 12.30
N ILE A 126 -4.81 9.10 12.59
CA ILE A 126 -6.08 8.77 11.92
C ILE A 126 -7.14 9.87 12.03
N SER A 127 -6.96 10.84 12.94
CA SER A 127 -7.84 12.01 13.11
C SER A 127 -7.79 12.96 11.90
N LYS A 128 -6.65 12.97 11.20
CA LYS A 128 -6.44 13.77 9.99
C LYS A 128 -7.07 13.17 8.74
N TYR A 129 -7.74 12.03 8.85
CA TYR A 129 -8.23 11.27 7.71
C TYR A 129 -9.74 11.05 7.79
N ASN A 130 -10.41 11.08 6.66
CA ASN A 130 -11.83 10.77 6.52
C ASN A 130 -12.00 9.57 5.58
N ILE A 131 -13.06 8.81 5.83
CA ILE A 131 -13.42 7.64 5.02
C ILE A 131 -14.52 8.04 4.03
N TYR A 132 -14.41 7.55 2.82
CA TYR A 132 -15.32 7.77 1.71
C TYR A 132 -15.74 6.43 1.14
N VAL A 133 -16.97 6.35 0.63
CA VAL A 133 -17.43 5.25 -0.20
C VAL A 133 -17.69 5.78 -1.61
N ASP A 134 -17.28 5.05 -2.63
CA ASP A 134 -17.55 5.41 -4.02
C ASP A 134 -18.86 4.77 -4.54
N LYS A 135 -19.24 5.05 -5.79
CA LYS A 135 -20.47 4.49 -6.39
C LYS A 135 -20.46 2.96 -6.50
N ASN A 136 -19.28 2.35 -6.51
CA ASN A 136 -19.09 0.91 -6.64
C ASN A 136 -19.16 0.22 -5.26
N GLY A 137 -19.16 1.00 -4.18
CA GLY A 137 -19.14 0.49 -2.81
C GLY A 137 -17.72 0.37 -2.24
N GLU A 138 -16.69 0.79 -2.98
CA GLU A 138 -15.30 0.73 -2.54
C GLU A 138 -15.03 1.83 -1.49
N LEU A 139 -14.24 1.49 -0.48
CA LEU A 139 -13.86 2.39 0.59
C LEU A 139 -12.50 3.05 0.32
N TRP A 140 -12.44 4.34 0.64
CA TRP A 140 -11.30 5.21 0.36
C TRP A 140 -10.99 6.08 1.56
N ILE A 141 -9.73 6.41 1.74
CA ILE A 141 -9.27 7.33 2.76
C ILE A 141 -8.75 8.61 2.11
N LEU A 142 -9.13 9.76 2.66
CA LEU A 142 -8.62 11.06 2.23
C LEU A 142 -8.09 11.83 3.43
N LYS A 143 -6.87 12.36 3.33
CA LYS A 143 -6.29 13.27 4.32
C LYS A 143 -6.97 14.63 4.24
N ASN A 144 -7.31 15.23 5.37
CA ASN A 144 -7.88 16.57 5.47
C ASN A 144 -6.98 17.58 4.73
N GLY A 145 -7.54 18.27 3.75
CA GLY A 145 -6.81 19.23 2.91
C GLY A 145 -6.08 18.63 1.69
N SER A 146 -6.04 17.30 1.55
CA SER A 146 -5.54 16.63 0.35
C SER A 146 -6.63 16.48 -0.73
N LYS A 147 -6.21 16.22 -1.96
CA LYS A 147 -7.07 15.82 -3.10
C LYS A 147 -6.83 14.37 -3.53
N GLU A 148 -5.87 13.70 -2.89
CA GLU A 148 -5.43 12.36 -3.27
C GLU A 148 -6.07 11.30 -2.37
N PHE A 149 -6.82 10.39 -2.99
CA PHE A 149 -7.48 9.30 -2.30
C PHE A 149 -6.56 8.10 -2.18
N ILE A 150 -6.61 7.47 -1.01
CA ILE A 150 -5.88 6.25 -0.69
C ILE A 150 -6.90 5.10 -0.76
N PRO A 151 -6.72 4.11 -1.65
CA PRO A 151 -7.60 2.94 -1.71
C PRO A 151 -7.41 2.11 -0.44
N THR A 152 -8.52 1.68 0.17
CA THR A 152 -8.47 0.74 1.31
C THR A 152 -8.55 -0.72 0.87
N TYR A 153 -8.96 -0.96 -0.38
CA TYR A 153 -9.30 -2.28 -0.94
C TYR A 153 -10.44 -3.01 -0.21
N GLU A 154 -11.06 -2.36 0.76
CA GLU A 154 -12.31 -2.79 1.38
C GLU A 154 -13.50 -2.27 0.56
N SER A 155 -14.58 -3.04 0.57
CA SER A 155 -15.82 -2.65 -0.08
C SER A 155 -17.02 -3.02 0.77
N ILE A 156 -18.06 -2.22 0.65
CA ILE A 156 -19.34 -2.46 1.29
C ILE A 156 -20.28 -2.97 0.20
N GLY A 157 -20.79 -4.19 0.39
CA GLY A 157 -21.71 -4.83 -0.55
C GLY A 157 -22.98 -4.01 -0.78
N ARG A 158 -23.51 -4.09 -2.01
CA ARG A 158 -24.81 -3.53 -2.40
C ARG A 158 -25.98 -4.18 -1.66
#